data_AF-A0A7R9FY76-F1
#
_entry.id   AF-A0A7R9FY76-F1
#
_cell.length_a   1.000
_cell.length_b   1.000
_cell.length_c   1.000
_cell.angle_alpha   90.00
_cell.angle_beta   90.00
_cell.angle_gamma   90.00
#
_symmetry.space_group_name_H-M   'P 1'
#
loop_
_entity.id
_entity.type
_entity.pdbx_description
1 polymer ?
#
loop_
_entity_poly.entity_id
_entity_poly.type
_entity_poly.pdbx_seq_one_letter_code
_entity_poly.pdbx_strand_id
1 'polypeptide(L)'
;MNQELDIIYLTGKKKQSSVTPEIYVPVSATADITPEWIELVQTILCKDKETKGVTLAIKEQDSSIVYYRITQALVPPDSPETAKRMKIREDRHRCLEGELRRRRQELFNQAQESS
;
A
#
# COMPACT_ATOMS: atom_id res chain seq x y z
N MET A 1 -11.52 22.42 -1.94
CA MET A 1 -11.88 22.12 -0.54
C MET A 1 -13.18 21.35 -0.57
N ASN A 2 -13.16 20.06 -0.22
CA ASN A 2 -14.40 19.29 -0.08
C ASN A 2 -15.04 19.71 1.24
N GLN A 3 -16.06 20.59 1.19
CA GLN A 3 -16.68 21.18 2.38
C GLN A 3 -17.54 20.18 3.21
N GLU A 4 -17.67 18.93 2.76
CA GLU A 4 -18.45 17.88 3.43
C GLU A 4 -17.63 17.00 4.40
N LEU A 5 -16.30 16.94 4.27
CA LEU A 5 -15.41 16.40 5.30
C LEU A 5 -14.28 17.39 5.56
N ASP A 6 -14.15 17.84 6.80
CA ASP A 6 -12.99 18.61 7.27
C ASP A 6 -11.76 17.69 7.46
N ILE A 7 -11.36 17.00 6.39
CA ILE A 7 -10.21 16.11 6.37
C ILE A 7 -9.23 16.49 5.27
N ILE A 8 -7.94 16.41 5.61
CA ILE A 8 -6.86 16.50 4.64
C ILE A 8 -6.55 15.08 4.19
N TYR A 9 -6.48 14.85 2.87
CA TYR A 9 -6.10 13.56 2.30
C TYR A 9 -5.08 13.75 1.18
N LEU A 10 -4.24 12.73 1.01
CA LEU A 10 -3.21 12.64 0.00
C LEU A 10 -3.66 11.65 -1.06
N THR A 11 -3.42 11.98 -2.34
CA THR A 11 -3.65 11.05 -3.44
C THR A 11 -2.35 10.81 -4.19
N GLY A 12 -2.06 9.56 -4.50
CA GLY A 12 -0.79 9.19 -5.13
C GLY A 12 -0.91 7.93 -5.96
N LYS A 13 -0.11 7.83 -7.03
CA LYS A 13 -0.01 6.60 -7.83
C LYS A 13 1.25 5.84 -7.41
N LYS A 14 1.09 4.60 -6.94
CA LYS A 14 2.21 3.76 -6.49
C LYS A 14 3.15 3.35 -7.63
N LYS A 15 2.64 3.23 -8.86
CA LYS A 15 3.40 3.07 -10.10
C LYS A 15 2.84 3.99 -11.17
N GLN A 16 3.70 4.43 -12.11
CA GLN A 16 3.27 5.22 -13.27
C GLN A 16 2.19 4.50 -14.10
N SER A 17 2.21 3.15 -14.08
CA SER A 17 1.24 2.26 -14.72
C SER A 17 -0.02 1.96 -13.91
N SER A 18 -0.17 2.51 -12.70
CA SER A 18 -1.40 2.39 -11.91
C SER A 18 -2.48 3.30 -12.47
N VAL A 19 -3.58 2.70 -12.93
CA VAL A 19 -4.74 3.42 -13.49
C VAL A 19 -5.44 4.25 -12.42
N THR A 20 -5.57 3.71 -11.20
CA THR A 20 -6.25 4.36 -10.08
C THR A 20 -5.25 4.93 -9.06
N PRO A 21 -5.41 6.20 -8.63
CA PRO A 21 -4.62 6.76 -7.53
C PRO A 21 -5.06 6.16 -6.20
N GLU A 22 -4.11 5.80 -5.35
CA GLU A 22 -4.36 5.41 -3.96
C GLU A 22 -4.61 6.66 -3.10
N ILE A 23 -5.50 6.52 -2.12
CA ILE A 23 -5.91 7.60 -1.21
C ILE A 23 -5.31 7.29 0.16
N TYR A 24 -4.65 8.29 0.74
CA TYR A 24 -4.05 8.25 2.06
C TYR A 24 -4.67 9.31 2.96
N VAL A 25 -5.21 8.91 4.10
CA VAL A 25 -5.80 9.81 5.09
C VAL A 25 -4.92 9.79 6.34
N PRO A 26 -4.17 10.86 6.64
CA PRO A 26 -3.47 10.99 7.90
C PRO A 26 -4.45 11.10 9.06
N VAL A 27 -4.25 10.30 10.09
CA VAL A 27 -5.06 10.30 11.32
C VAL A 27 -4.14 10.27 12.54
N SER A 28 -4.55 10.93 13.62
CA SER A 28 -3.86 10.82 14.90
C SER A 28 -4.23 9.48 15.56
N ALA A 29 -3.30 8.84 16.26
CA ALA A 29 -3.61 7.68 17.10
C ALA A 29 -4.63 7.99 18.21
N THR A 30 -4.74 9.27 18.61
CA THR A 30 -5.73 9.73 19.60
C THR A 30 -7.09 10.08 19.00
N ALA A 31 -7.27 9.94 17.67
CA ALA A 31 -8.53 10.25 17.04
C ALA A 31 -9.51 9.09 17.21
N ASP A 32 -10.75 9.40 17.59
CA ASP A 32 -11.83 8.43 17.63
C ASP A 32 -12.26 8.04 16.21
N ILE A 33 -11.83 6.86 15.77
CA ILE A 33 -12.21 6.30 14.47
C ILE A 33 -13.46 5.44 14.69
N THR A 34 -14.63 5.99 14.36
CA THR A 34 -15.90 5.26 14.43
C THR A 34 -16.22 4.56 13.09
N PRO A 35 -17.00 3.47 13.11
CA PRO A 35 -17.48 2.83 11.88
C PRO A 35 -18.24 3.79 10.96
N GLU A 36 -19.09 4.66 11.54
CA GLU A 36 -19.84 5.69 10.81
C GLU A 36 -18.91 6.68 10.08
N TRP A 37 -17.82 7.09 10.74
CA TRP A 37 -16.82 7.95 10.12
C TRP A 37 -16.11 7.25 8.95
N ILE A 38 -15.77 5.96 9.12
CA ILE A 38 -15.17 5.15 8.04
C ILE A 38 -16.10 5.07 6.83
N GLU A 39 -17.39 4.80 7.05
CA GLU A 39 -18.39 4.74 5.99
C GLU A 39 -18.55 6.09 5.29
N LEU A 40 -18.55 7.19 6.03
CA LEU A 40 -18.63 8.54 5.48
C LEU A 40 -17.39 8.86 4.61
N VAL A 41 -16.20 8.56 5.11
CA VAL A 41 -14.93 8.74 4.39
C VAL A 41 -14.90 7.91 3.12
N GLN A 42 -15.31 6.64 3.18
CA GLN A 42 -15.40 5.78 2.00
C GLN A 42 -16.44 6.30 1.01
N THR A 43 -17.61 6.69 1.48
CA THR A 43 -18.69 7.20 0.64
C THR A 43 -18.27 8.47 -0.09
N ILE A 44 -17.52 9.35 0.55
CA ILE A 44 -17.13 10.64 -0.07
C ILE A 44 -15.86 10.52 -0.90
N LEU A 45 -14.85 9.75 -0.46
CA LEU A 45 -13.57 9.64 -1.17
C LEU A 45 -13.58 8.58 -2.28
N CYS A 46 -14.40 7.52 -2.17
CA CYS A 46 -14.54 6.49 -3.20
C CYS A 46 -15.75 6.71 -4.13
N LYS A 47 -16.48 7.83 -3.99
CA LYS A 47 -17.67 8.19 -4.79
C LYS A 47 -17.38 8.23 -6.31
N ASP A 48 -16.18 8.64 -6.68
CA ASP A 48 -15.89 9.08 -8.05
C ASP A 48 -14.97 8.15 -8.85
N LYS A 49 -14.39 7.11 -8.23
CA LYS A 49 -13.33 6.32 -8.89
C LYS A 49 -13.35 4.85 -8.47
N GLU A 50 -12.91 3.99 -9.38
CA GLU A 50 -12.48 2.58 -9.23
C GLU A 50 -11.46 2.32 -8.08
N THR A 51 -11.27 3.27 -7.17
CA THR A 51 -10.54 3.15 -5.91
C THR A 51 -11.25 2.20 -4.96
N LYS A 52 -10.72 0.97 -4.88
CA LYS A 52 -11.24 -0.12 -4.06
C LYS A 52 -11.06 0.08 -2.53
N GLY A 53 -10.56 1.22 -2.08
CA GLY A 53 -10.34 1.47 -0.66
C GLY A 53 -9.51 2.71 -0.35
N VAL A 54 -9.45 3.04 0.94
CA VAL A 54 -8.76 4.18 1.54
C VAL A 54 -7.69 3.65 2.49
N THR A 55 -6.50 4.23 2.47
CA THR A 55 -5.42 3.89 3.41
C THR A 55 -5.35 4.93 4.52
N LEU A 56 -5.55 4.54 5.76
CA LEU A 56 -5.30 5.37 6.93
C LEU A 56 -3.80 5.32 7.26
N ALA A 57 -3.20 6.49 7.42
CA ALA A 57 -1.85 6.65 7.94
C ALA A 57 -1.96 7.17 9.37
N ILE A 58 -1.95 6.26 10.33
CA ILE A 58 -2.12 6.59 11.75
C ILE A 58 -0.75 6.97 12.32
N LYS A 59 -0.62 8.21 12.79
CA LYS A 59 0.59 8.68 13.45
C LYS A 59 0.48 8.43 14.96
N GLU A 60 1.40 7.62 15.47
CA GLU A 60 1.60 7.34 16.89
C GLU A 60 2.43 8.44 17.57
N GLN A 61 2.42 8.46 18.91
CA GLN A 61 3.13 9.47 19.71
C GLN A 61 4.66 9.39 19.56
N ASP A 62 5.20 8.21 19.27
CA ASP A 62 6.62 7.97 19.04
C ASP A 62 7.08 8.35 17.61
N SER A 63 6.22 9.02 16.83
CA SER A 63 6.42 9.35 15.41
C SER A 63 6.40 8.16 14.46
N SER A 64 6.07 6.96 14.94
CA SER A 64 5.79 5.83 14.07
C SER A 64 4.50 6.06 13.28
N ILE A 65 4.46 5.61 12.03
CA ILE A 65 3.27 5.68 11.18
C ILE A 65 2.84 4.26 10.85
N VAL A 66 1.59 3.93 11.20
CA VAL A 66 0.98 2.64 10.89
C VAL A 66 -0.02 2.82 9.76
N TYR A 67 0.11 2.00 8.72
CA TYR A 67 -0.75 2.06 7.54
C TYR A 67 -1.81 0.97 7.59
N TYR A 68 -3.08 1.37 7.69
CA TYR A 68 -4.22 0.47 7.61
C TYR A 68 -5.02 0.72 6.35
N ARG A 69 -5.30 -0.34 5.59
CA ARG A 69 -6.09 -0.21 4.37
C ARG A 69 -7.52 -0.68 4.61
N ILE A 70 -8.46 0.22 4.40
CA ILE A 70 -9.90 -0.03 4.51
C ILE A 70 -10.47 -0.22 3.11
N THR A 71 -11.15 -1.33 2.87
CA THR A 71 -11.78 -1.66 1.59
C THR A 71 -13.30 -1.67 1.72
N GLN A 72 -14.02 -1.26 0.67
CA GLN A 72 -15.51 -1.20 0.68
C GLN A 72 -16.20 -2.57 0.70
N ALA A 73 -15.46 -3.67 0.50
CA ALA A 73 -16.03 -5.00 0.50
C ALA A 73 -15.02 -6.05 0.99
N LEU A 74 -15.57 -7.17 1.49
CA LEU A 74 -14.88 -8.45 1.57
C LEU A 74 -14.67 -8.93 0.13
N VAL A 75 -13.49 -8.67 -0.43
CA VAL A 75 -13.10 -9.27 -1.70
C VAL A 75 -13.00 -10.77 -1.46
N PRO A 76 -13.65 -11.63 -2.26
CA PRO A 76 -13.45 -13.06 -2.15
C PRO A 76 -11.95 -13.35 -2.20
N PRO A 77 -11.44 -14.24 -1.34
CA PRO A 77 -10.02 -14.54 -1.35
C PRO A 77 -9.61 -14.97 -2.77
N ASP A 78 -8.39 -14.60 -3.16
CA ASP A 78 -7.83 -15.04 -4.43
C ASP A 78 -8.04 -16.55 -4.59
N SER A 79 -8.44 -16.98 -5.79
CA SER A 79 -8.60 -18.41 -6.06
C SER A 79 -7.31 -19.16 -5.68
N PRO A 80 -7.39 -20.43 -5.25
CA PRO A 80 -6.21 -21.17 -4.80
C PRO A 80 -5.10 -21.22 -5.86
N GLU A 81 -5.47 -21.18 -7.14
CA GLU A 81 -4.52 -21.08 -8.25
C GLU A 81 -3.82 -19.72 -8.34
N THR A 82 -4.55 -18.62 -8.12
CA THR A 82 -3.97 -17.26 -8.12
C THR A 82 -3.08 -17.05 -6.90
N ALA A 83 -3.51 -17.53 -5.72
CA ALA A 83 -2.70 -17.51 -4.50
C ALA A 83 -1.40 -18.32 -4.66
N LYS A 84 -1.45 -19.52 -5.27
CA LYS A 84 -0.26 -20.32 -5.60
C LYS A 84 0.70 -19.57 -6.53
N ARG A 85 0.18 -18.94 -7.59
CA ARG A 85 0.99 -18.18 -8.55
C ARG A 85 1.70 -16.98 -7.89
N MET A 86 0.98 -16.25 -7.03
CA MET A 86 1.55 -15.13 -6.26
C MET A 86 2.66 -15.62 -5.33
N LYS A 87 2.42 -16.70 -4.58
CA LYS A 87 3.42 -17.29 -3.68
C LYS A 87 4.68 -17.73 -4.44
N ILE A 88 4.53 -18.45 -5.55
CA ILE A 88 5.67 -18.87 -6.39
C ILE A 88 6.48 -17.66 -6.86
N ARG A 89 5.82 -16.56 -7.24
CA ARG A 89 6.49 -15.33 -7.66
C ARG A 89 7.27 -14.70 -6.52
N GLU A 90 6.70 -14.64 -5.32
CA GLU A 90 7.36 -14.10 -4.12
C GLU A 90 8.54 -14.96 -3.67
N ASP A 91 8.39 -16.29 -3.66
CA ASP A 91 9.48 -17.22 -3.36
C ASP A 91 10.63 -17.08 -4.37
N ARG A 92 10.32 -16.97 -5.66
CA ARG A 92 11.33 -16.74 -6.70
C ARG A 92 12.06 -15.41 -6.50
N HIS A 93 11.33 -14.34 -6.19
CA HIS A 93 11.93 -13.03 -5.90
C HIS A 93 12.87 -13.12 -4.70
N ARG A 94 12.41 -13.75 -3.61
CA ARG A 94 13.20 -13.92 -2.38
C ARG A 94 14.46 -14.76 -2.62
N CYS A 95 14.37 -15.81 -3.43
CA CYS A 95 15.51 -16.64 -3.80
C CYS A 95 16.56 -15.80 -4.57
N LEU A 96 16.12 -15.06 -5.59
CA LEU A 96 16.99 -14.20 -6.38
C LEU A 96 17.65 -13.11 -5.54
N GLU A 97 16.91 -12.45 -4.64
CA GLU A 97 17.49 -11.47 -3.71
C GLU A 97 18.52 -12.11 -2.77
N GLY A 98 18.27 -13.35 -2.32
CA GLY A 98 19.22 -14.12 -1.52
C GLY A 98 20.52 -14.40 -2.29
N GLU A 99 20.42 -14.80 -3.56
CA GLU A 99 21.59 -15.04 -4.41
C GLU A 99 22.37 -13.76 -4.71
N LEU A 100 21.68 -12.67 -5.05
CA LEU A 100 22.29 -11.35 -5.25
C LEU A 100 23.03 -10.87 -4.00
N ARG A 101 22.45 -11.11 -2.81
CA ARG A 101 23.10 -10.76 -1.55
C ARG A 101 24.34 -11.61 -1.29
N ARG A 102 24.30 -12.92 -1.61
CA ARG A 102 25.44 -13.83 -1.44
C ARG A 102 26.59 -13.48 -2.39
N ARG A 103 26.28 -13.18 -3.65
CA ARG A 103 27.28 -12.88 -4.69
C ARG A 103 27.63 -11.40 -4.81
N ARG A 104 27.23 -10.57 -3.84
CA ARG A 104 27.39 -9.11 -3.92
C ARG A 104 28.85 -8.68 -4.18
N GLN A 105 29.81 -9.30 -3.48
CA GLN A 105 31.23 -8.97 -3.64
C GLN A 105 31.79 -9.45 -4.99
N GLU A 106 31.41 -10.65 -5.44
CA GLU A 106 31.80 -11.18 -6.75
C GLU A 106 31.29 -10.29 -7.89
N LEU A 107 30.02 -9.88 -7.83
CA LEU A 107 29.41 -8.98 -8.80
C LEU A 107 30.07 -7.59 -8.82
N PHE A 108 30.46 -7.08 -7.64
CA PHE A 108 31.16 -5.81 -7.53
C PHE A 108 32.55 -5.87 -8.17
N ASN A 109 33.31 -6.93 -7.88
CA ASN A 109 34.63 -7.14 -8.46
C ASN A 109 34.56 -7.33 -9.98
N GLN A 110 33.62 -8.13 -10.48
CA GLN A 110 33.39 -8.30 -11.93
C GLN A 110 33.05 -6.99 -12.65
N ALA A 111 32.26 -6.12 -12.01
CA ALA A 111 31.95 -4.80 -12.57
C ALA A 111 33.18 -3.88 -12.62
N GLN A 112 34.07 -4.01 -11.64
CA GLN A 112 35.31 -3.23 -11.55
C GLN A 112 36.39 -3.73 -12.51
N GLU A 113 36.42 -5.03 -12.82
CA GLU A 113 37.33 -5.64 -13.80
C GLU A 113 36.88 -5.46 -15.26
N SER A 114 35.62 -5.08 -15.48
CA SER A 114 35.03 -4.87 -16.82
C SER A 114 35.00 -3.39 -17.26
N SER A 115 35.63 -2.49 -16.50
CA SER A 115 35.83 -1.05 -16.83
C SER A 115 37.30 -0.75 -17.06
#